data_AF-A0A3D0QAN6-F1
#
_entry.id   AF-A0A3D0QAN6-F1
#
_cell.length_a   1.000
_cell.length_b   1.000
_cell.length_c   1.000
_cell.angle_alpha   90.00
_cell.angle_beta   90.00
_cell.angle_gamma   90.00
#
_symmetry.space_group_name_H-M   'P 1'
#
loop_
_entity.id
_entity.type
_entity.pdbx_description
1 polymer ?
#
loop_
_entity_poly.entity_id
_entity_poly.type
_entity_poly.pdbx_seq_one_letter_code
_entity_poly.pdbx_strand_id
1 'polypeptide(L)'
;MAEYEKHLYMIVFPINALVASQLKPQEFGEHYTIGSTKHYKGKVIFAEVDLKFRDPYFDIDHYLSLTVPHPNGKPKKTKFISSYAVLEHIDLKSLKNLYLVTANGKSLELTPKPYTAINEPGLVRIYQEITPLTNLVASTLDQRSFGKYITSETKSKGAPKICFTQYDFNVAEFIEQNKNREIMYSSIPESHPARLYDYLLELKADLSKKTKTISLSSTLVEASFSLIKHGFWLAAPDELLFYPLPSRNELENKYYDWWRFVR
;
A
#
# COMPACT_ATOMS: atom_id res chain seq x y z
N MET A 1 20.62 -31.95 -2.78
CA MET A 1 19.31 -31.30 -2.56
C MET A 1 19.38 -29.93 -3.24
N ALA A 2 18.32 -29.49 -3.92
CA ALA A 2 18.33 -28.16 -4.53
C ALA A 2 18.47 -27.09 -3.42
N GLU A 3 19.49 -26.24 -3.52
CA GLU A 3 19.71 -25.12 -2.61
C GLU A 3 18.94 -23.92 -3.15
N TYR A 4 17.98 -23.43 -2.38
CA TYR A 4 17.19 -22.26 -2.72
C TYR A 4 17.55 -21.11 -1.77
N GLU A 5 17.75 -19.93 -2.35
CA GLU A 5 17.91 -18.70 -1.60
C GLU A 5 16.66 -18.42 -0.74
N LYS A 6 16.86 -17.85 0.45
CA LYS A 6 15.77 -17.46 1.35
C LYS A 6 15.52 -15.98 1.24
N HIS A 7 14.26 -15.59 1.24
CA HIS A 7 13.81 -14.22 1.19
C HIS A 7 12.89 -13.93 2.38
N LEU A 8 12.86 -12.67 2.80
CA LEU A 8 11.88 -12.13 3.73
C LEU A 8 10.95 -11.18 2.97
N TYR A 9 9.65 -11.37 3.14
CA TYR A 9 8.62 -10.54 2.54
C TYR A 9 7.69 -10.00 3.62
N MET A 10 7.51 -8.68 3.63
CA MET A 10 6.47 -8.02 4.40
C MET A 10 5.28 -7.78 3.47
N ILE A 11 4.20 -8.51 3.69
CA ILE A 11 2.91 -8.25 3.05
C ILE A 11 2.29 -7.05 3.77
N VAL A 12 1.89 -6.03 3.01
CA VAL A 12 1.19 -4.84 3.52
C VAL A 12 -0.28 -4.82 3.13
N PHE A 13 -0.67 -5.59 2.10
CA PHE A 13 -2.06 -5.76 1.68
C PHE A 13 -2.26 -7.15 1.08
N PRO A 14 -3.34 -7.88 1.42
CA PRO A 14 -4.47 -7.45 2.27
C PRO A 14 -4.26 -7.62 3.78
N ILE A 15 -3.12 -8.16 4.21
CA ILE A 15 -2.77 -8.37 5.62
C ILE A 15 -1.41 -7.72 5.94
N ASN A 16 -1.10 -7.57 7.23
CA ASN A 16 0.19 -7.10 7.74
C ASN A 16 0.99 -8.31 8.25
N ALA A 17 1.82 -8.92 7.41
CA ALA A 17 2.50 -10.19 7.74
C ALA A 17 3.95 -10.24 7.28
N LEU A 18 4.81 -10.87 8.08
CA LEU A 18 6.21 -11.16 7.76
C LEU A 18 6.34 -12.64 7.41
N VAL A 19 6.86 -12.93 6.23
CA VAL A 19 6.91 -14.28 5.68
C VAL A 19 8.32 -14.59 5.19
N ALA A 20 8.84 -15.75 5.57
CA ALA A 20 10.01 -16.35 4.95
C ALA A 20 9.60 -17.22 3.75
N SER A 21 10.39 -17.19 2.68
CA SER A 21 10.11 -17.92 1.45
C SER A 21 11.41 -18.35 0.74
N GLN A 22 11.33 -19.42 -0.04
CA GLN A 22 12.35 -19.82 -1.02
C GLN A 22 11.98 -19.43 -2.46
N LEU A 23 10.91 -18.65 -2.64
CA LEU A 23 10.49 -18.13 -3.94
C LEU A 23 11.07 -16.73 -4.17
N LYS A 24 11.44 -16.45 -5.41
CA LYS A 24 11.79 -15.09 -5.85
C LYS A 24 10.55 -14.19 -5.78
N PRO A 25 10.69 -12.85 -5.78
CA PRO A 25 9.56 -11.95 -5.57
C PRO A 25 8.40 -12.17 -6.55
N GLN A 26 8.70 -12.38 -7.84
CA GLN A 26 7.67 -12.60 -8.86
C GLN A 26 6.90 -13.91 -8.61
N GLU A 27 7.60 -14.99 -8.27
CA GLU A 27 7.02 -16.30 -7.95
C GLU A 27 6.23 -16.27 -6.64
N PHE A 28 6.70 -15.51 -5.65
CA PHE A 28 6.01 -15.29 -4.38
C PHE A 28 4.68 -14.57 -4.60
N GLY A 29 4.69 -13.48 -5.36
CA GLY A 29 3.50 -12.73 -5.73
C GLY A 29 2.48 -13.61 -6.45
N GLU A 30 2.91 -14.33 -7.49
CA GLU A 30 2.06 -15.26 -8.25
C GLU A 30 1.48 -16.37 -7.36
N HIS A 31 2.30 -16.96 -6.49
CA HIS A 31 1.83 -17.99 -5.56
C HIS A 31 0.75 -17.48 -4.61
N TYR A 32 0.90 -16.25 -4.11
CA TYR A 32 -0.03 -15.68 -3.13
C TYR A 32 -1.39 -15.35 -3.75
N THR A 33 -1.42 -14.92 -5.02
CA THR A 33 -2.66 -14.55 -5.73
C THR A 33 -3.35 -15.73 -6.43
N ILE A 34 -2.59 -16.66 -7.03
CA ILE A 34 -3.16 -17.77 -7.83
C ILE A 34 -3.18 -19.08 -7.03
N GLY A 35 -2.21 -19.27 -6.13
CA GLY A 35 -1.82 -20.59 -5.62
C GLY A 35 -2.54 -21.08 -4.37
N SER A 36 -3.52 -20.35 -3.81
CA SER A 36 -4.27 -20.83 -2.65
C SER A 36 -5.77 -20.55 -2.76
N THR A 37 -6.59 -21.59 -2.59
CA THR A 37 -8.06 -21.51 -2.47
C THR A 37 -8.54 -20.67 -1.28
N LYS A 38 -7.61 -20.16 -0.44
CA LYS A 38 -7.89 -19.40 0.78
C LYS A 38 -7.96 -17.88 0.57
N HIS A 39 -7.45 -17.34 -0.54
CA HIS A 39 -7.45 -15.91 -0.83
C HIS A 39 -7.97 -15.63 -2.25
N TYR A 40 -9.28 -15.73 -2.42
CA TYR A 40 -9.97 -15.57 -3.71
C TYR A 40 -10.28 -14.09 -4.06
N LYS A 41 -9.86 -13.12 -3.24
CA LYS A 41 -10.14 -11.68 -3.45
C LYS A 41 -8.86 -10.85 -3.53
N GLY A 42 -8.24 -10.83 -4.70
CA GLY A 42 -7.61 -9.60 -5.17
C GLY A 42 -6.15 -9.38 -4.83
N LYS A 43 -5.75 -8.14 -5.12
CA LYS A 43 -4.38 -7.64 -5.26
C LYS A 43 -3.55 -7.94 -4.02
N VAL A 44 -2.25 -8.13 -4.22
CA VAL A 44 -1.28 -8.25 -3.12
C VAL A 44 -0.27 -7.13 -3.26
N ILE A 45 0.08 -6.52 -2.14
CA ILE A 45 1.19 -5.58 -2.07
C ILE A 45 2.14 -6.09 -1.00
N PHE A 46 3.41 -6.26 -1.35
CA PHE A 46 4.43 -6.70 -0.41
C PHE A 46 5.77 -6.03 -0.71
N ALA A 47 6.61 -5.87 0.31
CA ALA A 47 7.98 -5.41 0.18
C ALA A 47 8.94 -6.56 0.47
N GLU A 48 10.05 -6.62 -0.25
CA GLU A 48 11.18 -7.46 0.15
C GLU A 48 11.93 -6.77 1.30
N VAL A 49 12.30 -7.55 2.32
CA VAL A 49 13.06 -7.09 3.49
C VAL A 49 14.47 -7.66 3.39
N ASP A 50 15.49 -6.90 3.82
CA ASP A 50 16.84 -7.41 3.99
C ASP A 50 16.83 -8.69 4.84
N LEU A 51 17.39 -9.77 4.31
CA LEU A 51 17.48 -11.06 4.99
C LEU A 51 18.26 -10.97 6.31
N LYS A 52 19.12 -9.94 6.48
CA LYS A 52 19.88 -9.66 7.70
C LYS A 52 19.07 -8.89 8.76
N PHE A 53 17.90 -8.35 8.42
CA PHE A 53 17.07 -7.61 9.36
C PHE A 53 16.65 -8.48 10.54
N ARG A 54 16.79 -7.96 11.76
CA ARG A 54 16.35 -8.60 13.01
C ARG A 54 15.70 -7.55 13.90
N ASP A 55 14.60 -7.93 14.54
CA ASP A 55 13.94 -7.16 15.58
C ASP A 55 13.47 -8.13 16.68
N PRO A 56 13.59 -7.80 17.97
CA PRO A 56 13.18 -8.69 19.08
C PRO A 56 11.72 -9.15 19.03
N TYR A 57 10.85 -8.43 18.32
CA TYR A 57 9.45 -8.81 18.14
C TYR A 57 9.27 -10.02 17.20
N PHE A 58 10.29 -10.36 16.39
CA PHE A 58 10.21 -11.45 15.41
C PHE A 58 11.26 -12.54 15.67
N ASP A 59 10.82 -13.81 15.76
CA ASP A 59 11.71 -14.97 15.83
C ASP A 59 12.22 -15.41 14.43
N ILE A 60 12.87 -14.47 13.72
CA ILE A 60 13.23 -14.62 12.30
C ILE A 60 14.15 -15.83 12.09
N ASP A 61 15.17 -16.00 12.92
CA ASP A 61 16.16 -17.07 12.77
C ASP A 61 15.53 -18.46 12.93
N HIS A 62 14.64 -18.64 13.91
CA HIS A 62 13.89 -19.87 14.08
C HIS A 62 13.09 -20.20 12.82
N TYR A 63 12.30 -19.25 12.32
CA TYR A 63 11.46 -19.49 11.14
C TYR A 63 12.25 -19.63 9.84
N LEU A 64 13.39 -18.96 9.69
CA LEU A 64 14.32 -19.19 8.58
C LEU A 64 14.91 -20.61 8.63
N SER A 65 15.19 -21.16 9.82
CA SER A 65 15.66 -22.54 9.97
C SER A 65 14.60 -23.56 9.51
N LEU A 66 13.31 -23.24 9.69
CA LEU A 66 12.18 -24.05 9.23
C LEU A 66 11.83 -23.83 7.74
N THR A 67 12.46 -22.86 7.09
CA THR A 67 12.23 -22.52 5.68
C THR A 67 13.17 -23.35 4.81
N VAL A 68 12.85 -24.63 4.68
CA VAL A 68 13.61 -25.64 3.93
C VAL A 68 12.73 -26.34 2.89
N PRO A 69 13.32 -26.88 1.80
CA PRO A 69 12.55 -27.54 0.75
C PRO A 69 11.70 -28.68 1.30
N HIS A 70 10.56 -28.92 0.66
CA HIS A 70 9.72 -30.07 0.98
C HIS A 70 10.45 -31.39 0.65
N PRO A 71 10.01 -32.54 1.20
CA PRO A 71 10.62 -33.85 0.91
C PRO A 71 10.69 -34.19 -0.58
N ASN A 72 9.78 -33.64 -1.39
CA ASN A 72 9.76 -33.78 -2.84
C ASN A 72 10.70 -32.81 -3.60
N GLY A 73 11.57 -32.09 -2.89
CA GLY A 73 12.54 -31.14 -3.44
C GLY A 73 11.98 -29.78 -3.84
N LYS A 74 10.67 -29.55 -3.77
CA LYS A 74 10.06 -28.25 -4.11
C LYS A 74 10.39 -27.18 -3.05
N PRO A 75 10.58 -25.91 -3.45
CA PRO A 75 10.90 -24.84 -2.51
C PRO A 75 9.77 -24.63 -1.50
N LYS A 76 10.13 -24.21 -0.28
CA LYS A 76 9.18 -23.73 0.72
C LYS A 76 8.59 -22.41 0.24
N LYS A 77 7.33 -22.44 -0.18
CA LYS A 77 6.69 -21.26 -0.76
C LYS A 77 6.41 -20.16 0.26
N THR A 78 5.94 -20.53 1.45
CA THR A 78 5.62 -19.58 2.52
C THR A 78 5.86 -20.21 3.90
N LYS A 79 6.42 -19.43 4.82
CA LYS A 79 6.47 -19.71 6.25
C LYS A 79 6.26 -18.39 6.99
N PHE A 80 5.11 -18.25 7.64
CA PHE A 80 4.80 -17.05 8.42
C PHE A 80 5.71 -16.96 9.65
N ILE A 81 6.27 -15.76 9.86
CA ILE A 81 7.05 -15.36 11.03
C ILE A 81 6.15 -14.59 11.99
N SER A 82 5.38 -13.63 11.47
CA SER A 82 4.38 -12.87 12.22
C SER A 82 3.24 -12.46 11.30
N SER A 83 2.06 -12.27 11.89
CA SER A 83 0.83 -11.87 11.19
C SER A 83 0.19 -10.61 11.79
N TYR A 84 0.89 -9.93 12.71
CA TYR A 84 0.37 -8.77 13.42
C TYR A 84 1.47 -7.76 13.74
N ALA A 85 1.13 -6.48 13.65
CA ALA A 85 1.99 -5.33 13.92
C ALA A 85 3.37 -5.39 13.20
N VAL A 86 3.40 -5.91 11.98
CA VAL A 86 4.68 -6.15 11.30
C VAL A 86 5.33 -4.84 10.88
N LEU A 87 4.64 -3.99 10.10
CA LEU A 87 5.18 -2.69 9.69
C LEU A 87 5.72 -1.87 10.86
N GLU A 88 5.01 -1.87 11.99
CA GLU A 88 5.34 -1.14 13.20
C GLU A 88 6.73 -1.52 13.76
N HIS A 89 7.13 -2.79 13.57
CA HIS A 89 8.41 -3.33 14.00
C HIS A 89 9.47 -3.44 12.89
N ILE A 90 9.14 -3.13 11.63
CA ILE A 90 10.12 -3.07 10.54
C ILE A 90 10.89 -1.74 10.57
N ASP A 91 12.22 -1.80 10.47
CA ASP A 91 13.04 -0.63 10.11
C ASP A 91 12.84 -0.33 8.61
N LEU A 92 12.37 0.88 8.28
CA LEU A 92 12.09 1.24 6.88
C LEU A 92 13.35 1.16 6.01
N LYS A 93 14.55 1.32 6.58
CA LYS A 93 15.82 1.17 5.84
C LYS A 93 16.12 -0.26 5.43
N SER A 94 15.51 -1.25 6.09
CA SER A 94 15.64 -2.65 5.73
C SER A 94 14.74 -3.05 4.56
N LEU A 95 13.82 -2.19 4.15
CA LEU A 95 12.93 -2.43 3.01
C LEU A 95 13.67 -2.19 1.70
N LYS A 96 13.61 -3.19 0.82
CA LYS A 96 14.14 -3.13 -0.54
C LYS A 96 13.03 -2.66 -1.49
N ASN A 97 12.69 -3.46 -2.50
CA ASN A 97 11.69 -3.13 -3.50
C ASN A 97 10.27 -3.48 -3.01
N LEU A 98 9.29 -2.72 -3.50
CA LEU A 98 7.85 -2.96 -3.29
C LEU A 98 7.25 -3.58 -4.55
N TYR A 99 6.36 -4.55 -4.38
CA TYR A 99 5.77 -5.31 -5.47
C TYR A 99 4.25 -5.16 -5.46
N LEU A 100 3.68 -4.78 -6.61
CA LEU A 100 2.23 -4.69 -6.82
C LEU A 100 1.77 -5.89 -7.66
N VAL A 101 0.99 -6.78 -7.06
CA VAL A 101 0.54 -8.00 -7.72
C VAL A 101 -0.94 -7.90 -8.07
N THR A 102 -1.26 -8.14 -9.33
CA THR A 102 -2.64 -8.22 -9.84
C THR A 102 -3.30 -9.53 -9.43
N ALA A 103 -4.63 -9.59 -9.53
CA ALA A 103 -5.39 -10.81 -9.19
C ALA A 103 -4.97 -12.05 -10.02
N ASN A 104 -4.41 -11.84 -11.22
CA ASN A 104 -3.89 -12.91 -12.07
C ASN A 104 -2.37 -13.13 -11.93
N GLY A 105 -1.75 -12.66 -10.84
CA GLY A 105 -0.37 -12.96 -10.49
C GLY A 105 0.71 -12.21 -11.26
N LYS A 106 0.37 -11.16 -12.02
CA LYS A 106 1.39 -10.29 -12.63
C LYS A 106 1.90 -9.32 -11.57
N SER A 107 3.21 -9.19 -11.46
CA SER A 107 3.87 -8.33 -10.49
C SER A 107 4.56 -7.14 -11.17
N LEU A 108 4.35 -5.94 -10.64
CA LEU A 108 5.13 -4.75 -10.95
C LEU A 108 6.08 -4.45 -9.80
N GLU A 109 7.36 -4.31 -10.09
CA GLU A 109 8.40 -3.98 -9.12
C GLU A 109 8.64 -2.47 -9.06
N LEU A 110 8.63 -1.91 -7.86
CA LEU A 110 8.90 -0.51 -7.56
C LEU A 110 10.16 -0.40 -6.70
N THR A 111 11.15 0.34 -7.18
CA THR A 111 12.38 0.65 -6.46
C THR A 111 12.20 1.96 -5.66
N PRO A 112 12.64 2.02 -4.39
CA PRO A 112 12.47 3.23 -3.61
C PRO A 112 13.27 4.39 -4.20
N LYS A 113 12.73 5.61 -4.10
CA LYS A 113 13.42 6.84 -4.52
C LYS A 113 13.20 7.96 -3.50
N PRO A 114 14.13 8.92 -3.39
CA PRO A 114 13.89 10.13 -2.61
C PRO A 114 12.61 10.84 -3.08
N TYR A 115 11.74 11.17 -2.14
CA TYR A 115 10.57 11.99 -2.43
C TYR A 115 11.00 13.47 -2.50
N THR A 116 10.91 14.08 -3.68
CA THR A 116 11.41 15.45 -3.96
C THR A 116 10.32 16.44 -4.36
N ALA A 117 9.07 15.99 -4.49
CA ALA A 117 7.99 16.88 -4.89
C ALA A 117 7.76 17.99 -3.86
N ILE A 118 7.46 19.18 -4.39
CA ILE A 118 6.98 20.35 -3.65
C ILE A 118 5.51 20.48 -3.98
N ASN A 119 4.66 20.37 -2.96
CA ASN A 119 3.23 20.32 -3.11
C ASN A 119 2.60 21.67 -2.81
N GLU A 120 1.56 22.03 -3.57
CA GLU A 120 0.73 23.20 -3.28
C GLU A 120 0.05 23.03 -1.90
N PRO A 121 0.25 24.00 -0.97
CA PRO A 121 -0.42 23.98 0.33
C PRO A 121 -1.94 24.07 0.20
N GLY A 122 -2.66 23.39 1.10
CA GLY A 122 -4.12 23.50 1.19
C GLY A 122 -4.92 22.73 0.13
N LEU A 123 -4.27 22.18 -0.90
CA LEU A 123 -4.94 21.31 -1.86
C LEU A 123 -5.47 20.04 -1.16
N VAL A 124 -6.76 19.77 -1.30
CA VAL A 124 -7.37 18.56 -0.75
C VAL A 124 -6.99 17.36 -1.61
N ARG A 125 -6.46 16.32 -0.98
CA ARG A 125 -6.02 15.05 -1.57
C ARG A 125 -6.78 13.90 -0.94
N ILE A 126 -6.93 12.81 -1.69
CA ILE A 126 -7.55 11.58 -1.18
C ILE A 126 -6.48 10.53 -0.94
N TYR A 127 -6.33 10.12 0.32
CA TYR A 127 -5.41 9.10 0.77
C TYR A 127 -6.13 7.80 1.12
N GLN A 128 -5.56 6.69 0.68
CA GLN A 128 -5.92 5.37 1.17
C GLN A 128 -4.82 4.91 2.13
N GLU A 129 -5.14 4.82 3.41
CA GLU A 129 -4.31 4.16 4.42
C GLU A 129 -4.36 2.64 4.18
N ILE A 130 -3.23 1.95 4.22
CA ILE A 130 -3.12 0.54 3.81
C ILE A 130 -2.86 -0.36 5.00
N THR A 131 -1.82 -0.07 5.79
CA THR A 131 -1.52 -0.81 7.01
C THR A 131 -0.70 0.06 7.97
N PRO A 132 -0.93 0.01 9.30
CA PRO A 132 -1.93 -0.82 9.99
C PRO A 132 -3.35 -0.24 9.96
N LEU A 133 -3.50 1.04 9.58
CA LEU A 133 -4.80 1.67 9.36
C LEU A 133 -5.31 1.38 7.93
N THR A 134 -6.63 1.49 7.72
CA THR A 134 -7.29 1.08 6.48
C THR A 134 -8.27 2.12 5.92
N ASN A 135 -8.28 3.33 6.46
CA ASN A 135 -9.29 4.33 6.11
C ASN A 135 -9.06 4.95 4.73
N LEU A 136 -10.16 5.41 4.12
CA LEU A 136 -10.13 6.38 3.04
C LEU A 136 -10.28 7.79 3.63
N VAL A 137 -9.35 8.69 3.35
CA VAL A 137 -9.24 9.99 4.03
C VAL A 137 -9.09 11.12 3.02
N ALA A 138 -9.89 12.18 3.14
CA ALA A 138 -9.62 13.46 2.51
C ALA A 138 -8.74 14.31 3.43
N SER A 139 -7.70 14.94 2.89
CA SER A 139 -6.72 15.70 3.68
C SER A 139 -6.20 16.92 2.93
N THR A 140 -6.02 18.04 3.62
CA THR A 140 -5.34 19.25 3.12
C THR A 140 -3.81 19.15 3.24
N LEU A 141 -3.33 18.16 4.00
CA LEU A 141 -1.91 17.87 4.16
C LEU A 141 -1.35 17.21 2.90
N ASP A 142 -0.11 17.54 2.57
CA ASP A 142 0.65 16.80 1.57
C ASP A 142 1.16 15.47 2.14
N GLN A 143 1.88 14.68 1.36
CA GLN A 143 2.25 13.30 1.70
C GLN A 143 3.24 13.25 2.87
N ARG A 144 4.20 14.18 2.93
CA ARG A 144 5.13 14.29 4.07
C ARG A 144 4.38 14.66 5.34
N SER A 145 3.54 15.68 5.25
CA SER A 145 2.80 16.22 6.39
C SER A 145 1.72 15.24 6.85
N PHE A 146 1.07 14.52 5.94
CA PHE A 146 0.08 13.49 6.25
C PHE A 146 0.73 12.30 6.95
N GLY A 147 1.85 11.78 6.41
CA GLY A 147 2.63 10.72 7.05
C GLY A 147 3.02 11.11 8.48
N LYS A 148 3.65 12.28 8.66
CA LYS A 148 4.01 12.82 9.98
C LYS A 148 2.81 13.00 10.90
N TYR A 149 1.69 13.51 10.37
CA TYR A 149 0.49 13.73 11.15
C TYR A 149 -0.04 12.42 11.74
N ILE A 150 -0.14 11.37 10.92
CA ILE A 150 -0.59 10.04 11.34
C ILE A 150 0.40 9.39 12.33
N THR A 151 1.71 9.60 12.14
CA THR A 151 2.74 8.93 12.94
C THR A 151 3.10 9.63 14.25
N SER A 152 2.83 10.93 14.37
CA SER A 152 3.31 11.71 15.51
C SER A 152 2.37 12.81 16.03
N GLU A 153 1.48 13.37 15.20
CA GLU A 153 0.67 14.54 15.61
C GLU A 153 -0.76 14.18 16.05
N THR A 154 -1.27 12.99 15.70
CA THR A 154 -2.57 12.49 16.17
C THR A 154 -2.42 11.28 17.09
N LYS A 155 -3.12 11.31 18.24
CA LYS A 155 -3.16 10.19 19.20
C LYS A 155 -4.32 9.22 18.97
N SER A 156 -5.48 9.72 18.52
CA SER A 156 -6.70 8.92 18.43
C SER A 156 -6.88 8.22 17.08
N LYS A 157 -6.17 8.69 16.05
CA LYS A 157 -6.28 8.20 14.66
C LYS A 157 -4.91 7.94 14.05
N GLY A 158 -3.91 7.71 14.90
CA GLY A 158 -2.52 7.55 14.50
C GLY A 158 -2.03 6.12 14.62
N ALA A 159 -0.88 5.85 14.04
CA ALA A 159 -0.13 4.61 14.17
C ALA A 159 1.37 4.93 14.12
N PRO A 160 2.25 4.21 14.83
CA PRO A 160 3.68 4.56 14.89
C PRO A 160 4.34 4.55 13.50
N LYS A 161 3.85 3.70 12.60
CA LYS A 161 4.20 3.68 11.18
C LYS A 161 2.95 3.46 10.34
N ILE A 162 2.96 3.93 9.10
CA ILE A 162 1.83 3.80 8.18
C ILE A 162 2.30 3.60 6.75
N CYS A 163 1.73 2.62 6.05
CA CYS A 163 1.79 2.49 4.60
C CYS A 163 0.52 3.13 4.00
N PHE A 164 0.67 4.02 3.03
CA PHE A 164 -0.47 4.68 2.38
C PHE A 164 -0.18 5.02 0.92
N THR A 165 -1.24 5.31 0.18
CA THR A 165 -1.18 5.80 -1.21
C THR A 165 -2.15 6.97 -1.42
N GLN A 166 -2.02 7.64 -2.55
CA GLN A 166 -2.88 8.74 -2.95
C GLN A 166 -3.61 8.39 -4.26
N TYR A 167 -4.92 8.56 -4.27
CA TYR A 167 -5.70 8.44 -5.50
C TYR A 167 -5.59 9.68 -6.38
N ASP A 168 -5.60 9.46 -7.69
CA ASP A 168 -5.70 10.50 -8.68
C ASP A 168 -7.16 10.96 -8.77
N PHE A 169 -7.46 12.00 -7.99
CA PHE A 169 -8.81 12.51 -7.81
C PHE A 169 -8.82 14.04 -7.88
N ASN A 170 -9.55 14.59 -8.84
CA ASN A 170 -9.70 16.03 -9.00
C ASN A 170 -10.88 16.54 -8.16
N VAL A 171 -10.58 17.09 -6.98
CA VAL A 171 -11.59 17.59 -6.03
C VAL A 171 -12.43 18.74 -6.62
N ALA A 172 -11.82 19.64 -7.39
CA ALA A 172 -12.53 20.78 -7.96
C ALA A 172 -13.55 20.32 -9.01
N GLU A 173 -13.12 19.46 -9.92
CA GLU A 173 -13.98 18.88 -10.95
C GLU A 173 -15.11 18.03 -10.35
N PHE A 174 -14.81 17.20 -9.35
CA PHE A 174 -15.82 16.40 -8.65
C PHE A 174 -16.92 17.26 -8.01
N ILE A 175 -16.54 18.36 -7.35
CA ILE A 175 -17.51 19.28 -6.73
C ILE A 175 -18.38 19.92 -7.81
N GLU A 176 -17.78 20.44 -8.88
CA GLU A 176 -18.54 21.12 -9.94
C GLU A 176 -19.52 20.17 -10.62
N GLN A 177 -19.09 18.94 -10.94
CA GLN A 177 -19.93 17.95 -11.60
C GLN A 177 -21.13 17.49 -10.74
N ASN A 178 -21.02 17.54 -9.41
CA ASN A 178 -22.02 17.02 -8.48
C ASN A 178 -22.91 18.10 -7.82
N LYS A 179 -22.58 19.39 -7.95
CA LYS A 179 -23.23 20.51 -7.24
C LYS A 179 -24.76 20.55 -7.35
N ASN A 180 -25.31 20.13 -8.49
CA ASN A 180 -26.76 20.18 -8.78
C ASN A 180 -27.33 18.80 -9.16
N ARG A 181 -26.66 17.70 -8.80
CA ARG A 181 -27.13 16.35 -9.16
C ARG A 181 -28.04 15.77 -8.07
N GLU A 182 -29.15 15.19 -8.48
CA GLU A 182 -29.98 14.34 -7.60
C GLU A 182 -29.24 13.06 -7.20
N ILE A 183 -28.44 12.50 -8.13
CA ILE A 183 -27.59 11.33 -7.90
C ILE A 183 -26.14 11.69 -8.17
N MET A 184 -25.33 11.67 -7.11
CA MET A 184 -23.91 11.96 -7.18
C MET A 184 -23.09 10.74 -7.60
N TYR A 185 -22.01 10.96 -8.35
CA TYR A 185 -21.09 9.91 -8.80
C TYR A 185 -19.66 10.20 -8.33
N SER A 186 -18.97 9.16 -7.89
CA SER A 186 -17.55 9.18 -7.50
C SER A 186 -16.77 8.16 -8.32
N SER A 187 -15.58 8.54 -8.77
CA SER A 187 -14.63 7.62 -9.43
C SER A 187 -13.94 6.67 -8.45
N ILE A 188 -14.04 6.92 -7.13
CA ILE A 188 -13.48 6.05 -6.11
C ILE A 188 -14.51 4.97 -5.77
N PRO A 189 -14.19 3.68 -5.97
CA PRO A 189 -15.13 2.60 -5.68
C PRO A 189 -15.41 2.51 -4.18
N GLU A 190 -16.57 1.96 -3.82
CA GLU A 190 -17.00 1.77 -2.42
C GLU A 190 -16.95 3.07 -1.57
N SER A 191 -17.02 4.24 -2.23
CA SER A 191 -17.13 5.54 -1.57
C SER A 191 -18.57 6.04 -1.63
N HIS A 192 -19.04 6.70 -0.57
CA HIS A 192 -20.37 7.32 -0.53
C HIS A 192 -20.29 8.74 -1.12
N PRO A 193 -20.76 9.00 -2.37
CA PRO A 193 -20.43 10.24 -3.08
C PRO A 193 -20.98 11.50 -2.40
N ALA A 194 -22.20 11.46 -1.83
CA ALA A 194 -22.76 12.60 -1.11
C ALA A 194 -21.94 12.98 0.14
N ARG A 195 -21.59 12.00 0.97
CA ARG A 195 -20.72 12.22 2.14
C ARG A 195 -19.32 12.71 1.72
N LEU A 196 -18.77 12.18 0.64
CA LEU A 196 -17.51 12.69 0.08
C LEU A 196 -17.64 14.17 -0.30
N TYR A 197 -18.71 14.54 -1.02
CA TYR A 197 -19.00 15.93 -1.39
C TYR A 197 -19.08 16.86 -0.17
N ASP A 198 -19.88 16.50 0.84
CA ASP A 198 -20.04 17.30 2.07
C ASP A 198 -18.71 17.50 2.80
N TYR A 199 -17.91 16.44 2.94
CA TYR A 199 -16.60 16.51 3.61
C TYR A 199 -15.59 17.36 2.84
N LEU A 200 -15.63 17.32 1.51
CA LEU A 200 -14.77 18.16 0.69
C LEU A 200 -15.16 19.65 0.79
N LEU A 201 -16.45 19.96 0.85
CA LEU A 201 -16.92 21.33 1.11
C LEU A 201 -16.52 21.80 2.51
N GLU A 202 -16.66 20.94 3.52
CA GLU A 202 -16.29 21.26 4.90
C GLU A 202 -14.80 21.56 5.03
N LEU A 203 -13.92 20.74 4.41
CA LEU A 203 -12.47 20.99 4.40
C LEU A 203 -12.08 22.27 3.67
N LYS A 204 -12.87 22.70 2.67
CA LYS A 204 -12.66 23.98 1.99
C LYS A 204 -13.12 25.17 2.84
N ALA A 205 -14.22 25.01 3.58
CA ALA A 205 -14.81 26.08 4.39
C ALA A 205 -14.05 26.30 5.72
N ASP A 206 -13.54 25.24 6.32
CA ASP A 206 -12.90 25.27 7.63
C ASP A 206 -11.43 24.85 7.54
N LEU A 207 -10.55 25.85 7.38
CA LEU A 207 -9.11 25.65 7.24
C LEU A 207 -8.44 25.12 8.51
N SER A 208 -9.13 25.11 9.66
CA SER A 208 -8.57 24.50 10.88
C SER A 208 -8.63 22.98 10.83
N LYS A 209 -9.44 22.40 9.94
CA LYS A 209 -9.56 20.95 9.76
C LYS A 209 -8.54 20.45 8.75
N LYS A 210 -7.70 19.52 9.21
CA LYS A 210 -6.67 18.88 8.38
C LYS A 210 -7.19 17.68 7.59
N THR A 211 -8.07 16.88 8.19
CA THR A 211 -8.49 15.59 7.62
C THR A 211 -9.97 15.26 7.87
N LYS A 212 -10.56 14.47 6.97
CA LYS A 212 -11.89 13.86 7.09
C LYS A 212 -11.85 12.40 6.64
N THR A 213 -12.29 11.50 7.52
CA THR A 213 -12.43 10.08 7.19
C THR A 213 -13.68 9.87 6.35
N ILE A 214 -13.51 9.47 5.09
CA ILE A 214 -14.59 9.18 4.13
C ILE A 214 -15.16 7.79 4.38
N SER A 215 -14.28 6.80 4.54
CA SER A 215 -14.62 5.40 4.80
C SER A 215 -13.68 4.80 5.86
N LEU A 216 -14.22 3.88 6.67
CA LEU A 216 -13.45 3.10 7.66
C LEU A 216 -12.88 1.80 7.07
N SER A 217 -13.21 1.52 5.81
CA SER A 217 -12.77 0.31 5.10
C SER A 217 -11.88 0.69 3.93
N SER A 218 -10.93 -0.19 3.62
CA SER A 218 -10.05 0.03 2.47
C SER A 218 -10.82 -0.13 1.17
N THR A 219 -10.77 0.88 0.31
CA THR A 219 -11.29 0.78 -1.07
C THR A 219 -10.29 0.12 -2.01
N LEU A 220 -9.06 -0.16 -1.54
CA LEU A 220 -7.97 -0.69 -2.36
C LEU A 220 -8.24 -2.07 -2.96
N VAL A 221 -9.12 -2.86 -2.31
CA VAL A 221 -9.58 -4.16 -2.84
C VAL A 221 -10.16 -3.96 -4.24
N GLU A 222 -11.10 -3.01 -4.37
CA GLU A 222 -11.82 -2.73 -5.61
C GLU A 222 -11.06 -1.72 -6.50
N ALA A 223 -10.45 -0.69 -5.91
CA ALA A 223 -9.76 0.38 -6.62
C ALA A 223 -8.62 -0.14 -7.50
N SER A 224 -8.70 0.12 -8.80
CA SER A 224 -7.62 -0.26 -9.72
C SER A 224 -6.30 0.44 -9.35
N PHE A 225 -5.16 -0.21 -9.63
CA PHE A 225 -3.86 0.45 -9.49
C PHE A 225 -3.71 1.66 -10.41
N SER A 226 -4.49 1.76 -11.50
CA SER A 226 -4.55 2.96 -12.35
C SER A 226 -5.11 4.20 -11.66
N LEU A 227 -5.84 4.03 -10.55
CA LEU A 227 -6.31 5.14 -9.73
C LEU A 227 -5.21 5.73 -8.84
N ILE A 228 -4.02 5.13 -8.76
CA ILE A 228 -2.93 5.63 -7.92
C ILE A 228 -2.15 6.70 -8.66
N LYS A 229 -2.01 7.87 -8.03
CA LYS A 229 -1.41 9.05 -8.69
C LYS A 229 0.11 8.99 -8.80
N HIS A 230 0.78 8.70 -7.68
CA HIS A 230 2.25 8.83 -7.59
C HIS A 230 2.96 7.54 -7.21
N GLY A 231 2.35 6.72 -6.36
CA GLY A 231 3.01 5.56 -5.76
C GLY A 231 2.58 5.34 -4.32
N PHE A 232 3.48 4.75 -3.54
CA PHE A 232 3.23 4.34 -2.16
C PHE A 232 4.26 4.98 -1.23
N TRP A 233 3.80 5.32 -0.03
CA TRP A 233 4.65 5.85 1.02
C TRP A 233 4.55 4.97 2.25
N LEU A 234 5.69 4.78 2.90
CA LEU A 234 5.77 4.25 4.25
C LEU A 234 6.36 5.35 5.13
N ALA A 235 5.62 5.76 6.15
CA ALA A 235 6.03 6.83 7.04
C ALA A 235 6.28 6.30 8.46
N ALA A 236 7.26 6.90 9.12
CA ALA A 236 7.49 6.88 10.57
C ALA A 236 7.50 8.33 11.08
N PRO A 237 7.72 8.63 12.38
CA PRO A 237 7.69 10.01 12.90
C PRO A 237 8.61 10.99 12.15
N ASP A 238 9.81 10.56 11.79
CA ASP A 238 10.84 11.40 11.17
C ASP A 238 11.39 10.81 9.85
N GLU A 239 10.69 9.84 9.26
CA GLU A 239 11.13 9.13 8.06
C GLU A 239 9.98 8.94 7.08
N LEU A 240 10.29 9.07 5.79
CA LEU A 240 9.35 8.82 4.70
C LEU A 240 10.05 8.07 3.57
N LEU A 241 9.70 6.80 3.40
CA LEU A 241 10.13 5.96 2.30
C LEU A 241 9.09 6.05 1.17
N PHE A 242 9.55 6.24 -0.07
CA PHE A 242 8.67 6.43 -1.22
C PHE A 242 8.98 5.47 -2.36
N TYR A 243 7.93 4.81 -2.86
CA TYR A 243 7.95 3.89 -3.99
C TYR A 243 7.14 4.49 -5.14
N PRO A 244 7.79 5.19 -6.09
CA PRO A 244 7.10 5.80 -7.23
C PRO A 244 6.56 4.76 -8.19
N LEU A 245 5.36 5.01 -8.73
CA LEU A 245 4.90 4.32 -9.93
C LEU A 245 5.72 4.75 -11.15
N PRO A 246 5.95 3.84 -12.12
CA PRO A 246 6.45 4.21 -13.43
C PRO A 246 5.50 5.20 -14.11
N SER A 247 6.04 6.00 -15.03
CA SER A 247 5.22 6.89 -15.86
C SER A 247 4.22 6.08 -16.69
N ARG A 248 3.12 6.73 -17.11
CA ARG A 248 2.12 6.09 -17.97
C ARG A 248 2.74 5.51 -19.25
N ASN A 249 3.68 6.21 -19.85
CA ASN A 249 4.42 5.72 -21.01
C ASN A 249 5.23 4.45 -20.71
N GLU A 250 5.89 4.37 -19.56
CA GLU A 250 6.58 3.15 -19.14
C GLU A 250 5.60 2.00 -18.84
N LEU A 251 4.45 2.29 -18.23
CA LEU A 251 3.42 1.30 -17.97
C LEU A 251 2.87 0.70 -19.28
N GLU A 252 2.62 1.55 -20.28
CA GLU A 252 2.07 1.13 -21.58
C GLU A 252 3.09 0.37 -22.45
N ASN A 253 4.39 0.67 -22.34
CA ASN A 253 5.41 0.09 -23.22
C ASN A 253 6.27 -0.99 -22.54
N LYS A 254 6.78 -0.72 -21.34
CA LYS A 254 7.73 -1.60 -20.63
C LYS A 254 7.03 -2.59 -19.71
N TYR A 255 5.93 -2.16 -19.08
CA TYR A 255 5.19 -2.97 -18.11
C TYR A 255 3.80 -3.38 -18.62
N TYR A 256 3.63 -3.47 -19.94
CA TYR A 256 2.35 -3.74 -20.59
C TYR A 256 1.66 -5.01 -20.07
N ASP A 257 2.44 -6.06 -19.82
CA ASP A 257 1.94 -7.34 -19.31
C ASP A 257 1.23 -7.23 -17.97
N TRP A 258 1.64 -6.27 -17.14
CA TRP A 258 0.98 -5.92 -15.89
C TRP A 258 -0.12 -4.89 -16.13
N TRP A 259 0.18 -3.84 -16.92
CA TRP A 259 -0.72 -2.70 -17.16
C TRP A 259 -2.08 -3.10 -17.74
N ARG A 260 -2.12 -4.07 -18.67
CA ARG A 260 -3.37 -4.53 -19.28
C ARG A 260 -4.37 -5.16 -18.30
N PHE A 261 -3.93 -5.56 -17.10
CA PHE A 261 -4.77 -6.15 -16.06
C PHE A 261 -5.15 -5.15 -14.95
N VAL A 262 -4.69 -3.90 -15.05
CA VAL A 262 -5.00 -2.83 -14.10
C VAL A 262 -5.57 -1.58 -14.77
N ARG A 263 -5.77 -1.58 -16.08
CA ARG A 263 -6.52 -0.51 -16.76
C ARG A 263 -8.02 -0.77 -16.65
#